data_AF-A0A7R8NF26-F1
#
_entry.id   AF-A0A7R8NF26-F1
#
_cell.length_a   1.000
_cell.length_b   1.000
_cell.length_c   1.000
_cell.angle_alpha   90.00
_cell.angle_beta   90.00
_cell.angle_gamma   90.00
#
_symmetry.space_group_name_H-M   'P 1'
#
loop_
_entity.id
_entity.type
_entity.pdbx_description
1 polymer ?
#
loop_
_entity_poly.entity_id
_entity_poly.type
_entity_poly.pdbx_seq_one_letter_code
_entity_poly.pdbx_strand_id
1 'polypeptide(L)'
;MAAYQERWGGLLLPPAPQYDGGPKYLDPDSPEADSAGWWFEAGIQRTAVPYSFMISPSGEFGIQAEGWAPLHATVEGRVESLALALHASTWAEQVTKLVGDDVDGIELNGYAPVREVKGLADTWWRGPDSLVALYSGEAASLDFPRGRIAVIYSGLDEWGLRGGVDDDG
;
A
#
# COMPACT_ATOMS: atom_id res chain seq x y z
N MET A 1 -19.58 -0.54 -3.60
CA MET A 1 -19.96 0.34 -2.48
C MET A 1 -20.67 -0.38 -1.33
N ALA A 2 -21.87 -0.95 -1.47
CA ALA A 2 -22.59 -1.54 -0.31
C ALA A 2 -21.81 -2.65 0.42
N ALA A 3 -21.24 -3.61 -0.31
CA ALA A 3 -20.39 -4.64 0.28
C ALA A 3 -19.08 -4.08 0.90
N TYR A 4 -18.58 -2.95 0.37
CA TYR A 4 -17.46 -2.24 0.98
C TYR A 4 -17.87 -1.63 2.31
N GLN A 5 -19.01 -0.94 2.36
CA GLN A 5 -19.51 -0.33 3.59
C GLN A 5 -19.83 -1.36 4.66
N GLU A 6 -20.42 -2.49 4.29
CA GLU A 6 -20.71 -3.58 5.22
C GLU A 6 -19.45 -4.15 5.86
N ARG A 7 -18.36 -4.26 5.09
CA ARG A 7 -17.13 -4.90 5.54
C ARG A 7 -16.14 -3.94 6.20
N TRP A 8 -16.04 -2.72 5.69
CA TRP A 8 -14.97 -1.78 6.03
C TRP A 8 -15.50 -0.47 6.62
N GLY A 9 -16.79 -0.18 6.47
CA GLY A 9 -17.40 1.07 6.88
C GLY A 9 -17.12 1.44 8.34
N GLY A 10 -16.55 2.62 8.56
CA GLY A 10 -16.19 3.14 9.87
C GLY A 10 -14.91 2.54 10.46
N LEU A 11 -14.20 1.65 9.76
CA LEU A 11 -12.94 1.10 10.25
C LEU A 11 -11.86 2.18 10.32
N LEU A 12 -11.40 2.47 11.53
CA LEU A 12 -10.26 3.36 11.77
C LEU A 12 -8.96 2.60 11.52
N LEU A 13 -8.21 3.02 10.51
CA LEU A 13 -6.87 2.49 10.28
C LEU A 13 -5.83 3.23 11.14
N PRO A 14 -4.67 2.63 11.44
CA PRO A 14 -3.49 3.37 11.87
C PRO A 14 -2.90 4.21 10.70
N PRO A 15 -2.09 5.25 10.97
CA PRO A 15 -1.42 5.99 9.91
C PRO A 15 -0.46 5.11 9.11
N ALA A 16 -0.59 5.16 7.78
CA ALA A 16 0.36 4.52 6.88
C ALA A 16 1.72 5.26 6.85
N PRO A 17 2.85 4.55 6.66
CA PRO A 17 4.16 5.19 6.57
C PRO A 17 4.36 6.05 5.31
N GLN A 18 3.58 5.80 4.25
CA GLN A 18 3.54 6.61 3.02
C GLN A 18 2.11 7.11 2.76
N TYR A 19 1.99 8.01 1.78
CA TYR A 19 0.75 8.69 1.38
C TYR A 19 0.12 9.53 2.49
N ASP A 20 0.97 10.27 3.22
CA ASP A 20 0.59 11.15 4.34
C ASP A 20 -0.37 10.49 5.37
N GLY A 21 -0.17 9.20 5.61
CA GLY A 21 -0.95 8.44 6.58
C GLY A 21 -2.19 7.75 6.02
N GLY A 22 -2.52 7.93 4.74
CA GLY A 22 -3.65 7.30 4.06
C GLY A 22 -5.02 7.76 4.55
N PRO A 23 -6.11 7.05 4.17
CA PRO A 23 -7.42 7.26 4.75
C PRO A 23 -7.38 7.08 6.28
N LYS A 24 -8.04 7.98 7.00
CA LYS A 24 -8.29 7.87 8.43
C LYS A 24 -9.30 6.77 8.70
N TYR A 25 -10.44 6.85 8.03
CA TYR A 25 -11.53 5.88 8.10
C TYR A 25 -11.76 5.30 6.70
N LEU A 26 -12.03 4.00 6.64
CA LEU A 26 -12.64 3.41 5.46
C LEU A 26 -14.14 3.68 5.55
N ASP A 27 -14.63 4.61 4.74
CA ASP A 27 -16.03 5.02 4.72
C ASP A 27 -16.30 5.65 3.36
N PRO A 28 -16.97 4.94 2.45
CA PRO A 28 -17.11 5.36 1.07
C PRO A 28 -18.00 6.60 0.97
N ASP A 29 -17.62 7.52 0.08
CA ASP A 29 -18.52 8.59 -0.34
C ASP A 29 -19.41 8.13 -1.52
N SER A 30 -20.20 9.06 -2.04
CA SER A 30 -21.10 8.91 -3.17
C SER A 30 -20.36 8.31 -4.38
N PRO A 31 -20.94 7.28 -5.02
CA PRO A 31 -20.26 6.61 -6.11
C PRO A 31 -20.32 7.45 -7.39
N GLU A 32 -19.23 7.45 -8.13
CA GLU A 32 -19.07 8.12 -9.42
C GLU A 32 -18.99 7.06 -10.53
N ALA A 33 -19.72 7.25 -11.63
CA ALA A 33 -19.72 6.30 -12.74
C ALA A 33 -18.96 6.84 -13.95
N ASP A 34 -18.19 5.98 -14.59
CA ASP A 34 -17.61 6.19 -15.92
C ASP A 34 -17.90 4.98 -16.83
N SER A 35 -17.22 4.90 -17.98
CA SER A 35 -17.37 3.78 -18.91
C SER A 35 -16.82 2.44 -18.37
N ALA A 36 -15.97 2.46 -17.34
CA ALA A 36 -15.38 1.28 -16.71
C ALA A 36 -16.22 0.76 -15.53
N GLY A 37 -17.08 1.60 -14.94
CA GLY A 37 -18.06 1.21 -13.93
C GLY A 37 -18.14 2.21 -12.78
N TRP A 38 -18.50 1.71 -11.59
CA TRP A 38 -18.63 2.55 -10.40
C TRP A 38 -17.32 2.64 -9.62
N TRP A 39 -16.85 3.86 -9.45
CA TRP A 39 -15.79 4.28 -8.57
C TRP A 39 -16.38 4.89 -7.30
N PHE A 40 -15.63 4.85 -6.20
CA PHE A 40 -16.00 5.58 -4.99
C PHE A 40 -14.75 5.84 -4.16
N GLU A 41 -14.74 6.93 -3.38
CA GLU A 41 -13.65 7.19 -2.46
C GLU A 41 -13.55 6.06 -1.43
N ALA A 42 -12.32 5.66 -1.08
CA ALA A 42 -12.09 4.65 -0.05
C ALA A 42 -12.39 5.19 1.35
N GLY A 43 -12.23 6.50 1.55
CA GLY A 43 -12.75 7.21 2.71
C GLY A 43 -11.96 8.44 3.10
N ILE A 44 -12.32 8.98 4.26
CA ILE A 44 -11.89 10.31 4.70
C ILE A 44 -10.37 10.32 4.93
N GLN A 45 -9.67 11.20 4.24
CA GLN A 45 -8.22 11.38 4.32
C GLN A 45 -7.79 11.93 5.69
N ARG A 46 -6.58 11.58 6.16
CA ARG A 46 -6.01 12.17 7.40
C ARG A 46 -5.57 13.60 7.24
N THR A 47 -5.05 13.92 6.07
CA THR A 47 -4.45 15.20 5.70
C THR A 47 -4.93 15.57 4.30
N ALA A 48 -4.74 16.83 3.91
CA ALA A 48 -4.99 17.23 2.53
C ALA A 48 -3.83 16.75 1.65
N VAL A 49 -4.16 15.95 0.63
CA VAL A 49 -3.21 15.39 -0.36
C VAL A 49 -3.67 15.75 -1.78
N PRO A 50 -2.76 15.72 -2.78
CA PRO A 50 -3.10 16.09 -4.16
C PRO A 50 -3.82 14.98 -4.97
N TYR A 51 -4.44 14.01 -4.29
CA TYR A 51 -5.11 12.86 -4.90
C TYR A 51 -6.24 12.35 -4.00
N SER A 52 -7.15 11.56 -4.56
CA SER A 52 -8.14 10.80 -3.78
C SER A 52 -7.77 9.32 -3.73
N PHE A 53 -7.97 8.68 -2.58
CA PHE A 53 -7.93 7.22 -2.50
C PHE A 53 -9.25 6.68 -3.03
N MET A 54 -9.21 5.83 -4.05
CA MET A 54 -10.40 5.32 -4.72
C MET A 54 -10.44 3.80 -4.69
N ILE A 55 -11.67 3.28 -4.69
CA ILE A 55 -11.94 1.89 -5.02
C ILE A 55 -12.47 1.84 -6.45
N SER A 56 -11.80 1.04 -7.29
CA SER A 56 -12.18 0.86 -8.68
C SER A 56 -13.42 -0.06 -8.83
N PRO A 57 -14.01 -0.14 -10.04
CA PRO A 57 -15.08 -1.09 -10.34
C PRO A 57 -14.71 -2.55 -10.09
N SER A 58 -13.44 -2.92 -10.27
CA SER A 58 -12.91 -4.28 -10.04
C SER A 58 -12.55 -4.53 -8.57
N GLY A 59 -12.59 -3.49 -7.72
CA GLY A 59 -12.26 -3.58 -6.29
C GLY A 59 -10.79 -3.30 -5.95
N GLU A 60 -10.00 -2.81 -6.90
CA GLU A 60 -8.63 -2.36 -6.63
C GLU A 60 -8.66 -1.14 -5.70
N PHE A 61 -7.74 -1.12 -4.73
CA PHE A 61 -7.48 0.06 -3.92
C PHE A 61 -6.37 0.86 -4.58
N GLY A 62 -6.65 2.12 -4.93
CA GLY A 62 -5.68 2.95 -5.64
C GLY A 62 -5.77 4.43 -5.29
N ILE A 63 -5.01 5.23 -6.01
CA ILE A 63 -5.12 6.68 -5.97
C ILE A 63 -5.47 7.23 -7.35
N GLN A 64 -6.30 8.26 -7.35
CA GLN A 64 -6.65 9.04 -8.53
C GLN A 64 -6.14 10.47 -8.36
N ALA A 65 -5.26 10.88 -9.27
CA ALA A 65 -4.77 12.25 -9.41
C ALA A 65 -4.92 12.66 -10.89
N GLU A 66 -3.82 12.96 -11.58
CA GLU A 66 -3.79 13.15 -13.03
C GLU A 66 -4.09 11.83 -13.79
N GLY A 67 -3.66 10.70 -13.23
CA GLY A 67 -3.95 9.36 -13.70
C GLY A 67 -4.37 8.39 -12.59
N TRP A 68 -5.01 7.29 -12.97
CA TRP A 68 -5.33 6.19 -12.07
C TRP A 68 -4.08 5.35 -11.79
N ALA A 69 -3.77 5.14 -10.51
CA ALA A 69 -2.73 4.20 -10.08
C ALA A 69 -3.31 3.19 -9.08
N PRO A 70 -3.55 1.92 -9.49
CA PRO A 70 -3.96 0.88 -8.56
C PRO A 70 -2.76 0.51 -7.68
N LEU A 71 -2.89 0.67 -6.37
CA LEU A 71 -1.83 0.37 -5.40
C LEU A 71 -1.82 -1.13 -5.07
N HIS A 72 -3.00 -1.66 -4.76
CA HIS A 72 -3.23 -3.06 -4.40
C HIS A 72 -4.45 -3.59 -5.13
N ALA A 73 -4.42 -4.86 -5.51
CA ALA A 73 -5.51 -5.49 -6.26
C ALA A 73 -6.82 -5.60 -5.44
N THR A 74 -6.75 -5.52 -4.11
CA THR A 74 -7.94 -5.47 -3.25
C THR A 74 -7.73 -4.56 -2.03
N VAL A 75 -8.83 -4.18 -1.38
CA VAL A 75 -8.83 -3.44 -0.11
C VAL A 75 -8.12 -4.22 0.99
N GLU A 76 -8.33 -5.54 1.07
CA GLU A 76 -7.60 -6.42 1.98
C GLU A 76 -6.09 -6.32 1.74
N GLY A 77 -5.64 -6.37 0.49
CA GLY A 77 -4.22 -6.24 0.16
C GLY A 77 -3.61 -4.93 0.68
N ARG A 78 -4.37 -3.84 0.60
CA ARG A 78 -3.96 -2.55 1.21
C ARG A 78 -3.89 -2.62 2.74
N VAL A 79 -4.85 -3.26 3.39
CA VAL A 79 -4.88 -3.45 4.85
C VAL A 79 -3.73 -4.34 5.31
N GLU A 80 -3.46 -5.44 4.61
CA GLU A 80 -2.32 -6.33 4.86
C GLU A 80 -0.99 -5.58 4.69
N SER A 81 -0.86 -4.74 3.66
CA SER A 81 0.33 -3.90 3.49
C SER A 81 0.56 -2.95 4.65
N LEU A 82 -0.51 -2.38 5.20
CA LEU A 82 -0.44 -1.50 6.37
C LEU A 82 -0.07 -2.29 7.63
N ALA A 83 -0.69 -3.44 7.86
CA ALA A 83 -0.37 -4.31 8.98
C ALA A 83 1.10 -4.77 8.94
N LEU A 84 1.57 -5.19 7.76
CA LEU A 84 2.95 -5.61 7.54
C LEU A 84 3.94 -4.48 7.80
N ALA A 85 3.63 -3.25 7.34
CA ALA A 85 4.49 -2.11 7.61
C ALA A 85 4.65 -1.80 9.09
N LEU A 86 3.55 -1.88 9.85
CA LEU A 86 3.58 -1.64 11.29
C LEU A 86 4.33 -2.75 12.03
N HIS A 87 4.11 -4.00 11.63
CA HIS A 87 4.83 -5.15 12.17
C HIS A 87 6.33 -5.02 11.91
N ALA A 88 6.73 -4.82 10.65
CA ALA A 88 8.13 -4.67 10.26
C ALA A 88 8.78 -3.47 10.97
N SER A 89 8.09 -2.33 11.10
CA SER A 89 8.59 -1.17 11.82
C SER A 89 8.83 -1.42 13.32
N THR A 90 8.10 -2.38 13.90
CA THR A 90 8.21 -2.71 15.33
C THR A 90 9.43 -3.59 15.60
N TRP A 91 9.78 -4.48 14.66
CA TRP A 91 10.79 -5.52 14.86
C TRP A 91 12.11 -5.28 14.13
N ALA A 92 12.14 -4.41 13.13
CA ALA A 92 13.38 -4.13 12.40
C ALA A 92 14.41 -3.44 13.30
N GLU A 93 15.66 -3.87 13.19
CA GLU A 93 16.79 -3.16 13.82
C GLU A 93 17.05 -1.82 13.13
N GLN A 94 16.78 -1.75 11.82
CA GLN A 94 16.98 -0.55 11.02
C GLN A 94 15.86 -0.37 9.98
N VAL A 95 15.41 0.88 9.82
CA VAL A 95 14.51 1.29 8.74
C VAL A 95 15.19 2.33 7.87
N THR A 96 15.36 2.03 6.59
CA THR A 96 15.99 2.92 5.60
C THR A 96 14.96 3.35 4.56
N LYS A 97 14.85 4.66 4.31
CA LYS A 97 13.99 5.22 3.25
C LYS A 97 14.87 5.73 2.11
N LEU A 98 14.57 5.28 0.90
CA LEU A 98 15.19 5.74 -0.36
C LEU A 98 14.14 6.45 -1.21
N VAL A 99 14.57 7.41 -2.02
CA VAL A 99 13.68 8.24 -2.85
C VAL A 99 14.27 8.45 -4.24
N GLY A 100 13.41 8.58 -5.24
CA GLY A 100 13.82 8.89 -6.60
C GLY A 100 14.77 7.84 -7.19
N ASP A 101 15.89 8.30 -7.76
CA ASP A 101 16.82 7.45 -8.49
C ASP A 101 17.54 6.45 -7.57
N ASP A 102 17.62 6.70 -6.26
CA ASP A 102 18.21 5.77 -5.29
C ASP A 102 17.38 4.47 -5.18
N VAL A 103 16.09 4.50 -5.56
CA VAL A 103 15.23 3.32 -5.60
C VAL A 103 15.69 2.33 -6.67
N ASP A 104 16.27 2.81 -7.78
CA ASP A 104 16.74 1.94 -8.87
C ASP A 104 17.99 1.12 -8.49
N GLY A 105 18.66 1.48 -7.39
CA GLY A 105 19.81 0.74 -6.86
C GLY A 105 19.45 -0.47 -5.99
N ILE A 106 18.17 -0.77 -5.78
CA ILE A 106 17.74 -1.88 -4.93
C ILE A 106 17.83 -3.21 -5.69
N GLU A 107 18.72 -4.08 -5.21
CA GLU A 107 18.86 -5.45 -5.71
C GLU A 107 17.89 -6.39 -5.00
N LEU A 108 16.81 -6.77 -5.68
CA LEU A 108 15.80 -7.72 -5.17
C LEU A 108 16.11 -9.18 -5.54
N ASN A 109 17.32 -9.45 -6.03
CA ASN A 109 17.75 -10.81 -6.35
C ASN A 109 17.75 -11.67 -5.07
N GLY A 110 16.99 -12.77 -5.09
CA GLY A 110 16.81 -13.64 -3.92
C GLY A 110 15.69 -13.22 -2.97
N TYR A 111 14.97 -12.14 -3.26
CA TYR A 111 13.75 -11.76 -2.54
C TYR A 111 12.53 -12.42 -3.20
N ALA A 112 11.57 -12.83 -2.38
CA ALA A 112 10.28 -13.30 -2.84
C ALA A 112 9.22 -12.20 -2.72
N PRO A 113 8.31 -12.05 -3.70
CA PRO A 113 7.19 -11.11 -3.55
C PRO A 113 6.26 -11.57 -2.41
N VAL A 114 5.86 -10.64 -1.56
CA VAL A 114 4.82 -10.86 -0.53
C VAL A 114 3.48 -10.80 -1.24
N ARG A 115 2.78 -11.93 -1.33
CA ARG A 115 1.55 -12.07 -2.13
C ARG A 115 0.30 -11.64 -1.37
N GLU A 116 0.36 -11.72 -0.06
CA GLU A 116 -0.68 -11.37 0.91
C GLU A 116 -1.14 -9.92 0.72
N VAL A 117 -0.20 -9.01 0.41
CA VAL A 117 -0.49 -7.60 0.17
C VAL A 117 -1.08 -7.31 -1.20
N LYS A 118 -1.07 -8.29 -2.12
CA LYS A 118 -1.59 -8.15 -3.50
C LYS A 118 -1.14 -6.86 -4.20
N GLY A 119 0.15 -6.55 -4.08
CA GLY A 119 0.73 -5.30 -4.57
C GLY A 119 0.66 -5.16 -6.09
N LEU A 120 0.35 -3.95 -6.55
CA LEU A 120 0.38 -3.54 -7.96
C LEU A 120 1.42 -2.43 -8.14
N ALA A 121 1.05 -1.16 -8.01
CA ALA A 121 2.01 -0.06 -7.97
C ALA A 121 2.83 -0.05 -6.67
N ASP A 122 2.26 -0.60 -5.58
CA ASP A 122 2.91 -0.71 -4.29
C ASP A 122 3.20 -2.17 -3.97
N THR A 123 4.47 -2.55 -3.98
CA THR A 123 4.89 -3.95 -3.85
C THR A 123 5.73 -4.18 -2.61
N TRP A 124 5.73 -5.43 -2.13
CA TRP A 124 6.50 -5.87 -0.98
C TRP A 124 7.33 -7.08 -1.35
N TRP A 125 8.55 -7.12 -0.83
CA TRP A 125 9.54 -8.15 -1.10
C TRP A 125 10.15 -8.63 0.20
N ARG A 126 10.23 -9.94 0.37
CA ARG A 126 10.75 -10.62 1.56
C ARG A 126 12.10 -11.24 1.23
N GLY A 127 13.14 -10.77 1.89
CA GLY A 127 14.50 -11.30 1.82
C GLY A 127 14.82 -12.21 3.00
N PRO A 128 16.10 -12.59 3.17
CA PRO A 128 16.55 -13.46 4.26
C PRO A 128 16.39 -12.83 5.67
N ASP A 129 16.57 -11.52 5.79
CA ASP A 129 16.55 -10.76 7.04
C ASP A 129 15.93 -9.36 6.87
N SER A 130 15.20 -9.14 5.77
CA SER A 130 14.64 -7.85 5.44
C SER A 130 13.30 -7.91 4.70
N LEU A 131 12.52 -6.83 4.85
CA LEU A 131 11.34 -6.54 4.04
C LEU A 131 11.57 -5.24 3.28
N VAL A 132 11.28 -5.24 1.98
CA VAL A 132 11.38 -4.04 1.13
C VAL A 132 10.00 -3.69 0.60
N ALA A 133 9.52 -2.51 0.95
CA ALA A 133 8.31 -1.92 0.42
C ALA A 133 8.67 -0.90 -0.67
N LEU A 134 8.17 -1.10 -1.89
CA LEU A 134 8.31 -0.15 -2.99
C LEU A 134 6.98 0.54 -3.22
N TYR A 135 6.99 1.87 -3.20
CA TYR A 135 5.82 2.72 -3.40
C TYR A 135 5.99 3.52 -4.68
N SER A 136 5.19 3.17 -5.70
CA SER A 136 5.23 3.82 -7.01
C SER A 136 3.90 4.48 -7.37
N GLY A 137 2.88 4.37 -6.52
CA GLY A 137 1.56 4.91 -6.80
C GLY A 137 1.53 6.40 -7.12
N GLU A 138 2.11 7.23 -6.25
CA GLU A 138 2.17 8.69 -6.47
C GLU A 138 2.94 9.03 -7.74
N ALA A 139 4.09 8.37 -7.96
CA ALA A 139 4.91 8.57 -9.14
C ALA A 139 4.15 8.26 -10.43
N ALA A 140 3.33 7.21 -10.45
CA ALA A 140 2.51 6.84 -11.59
C ALA A 140 1.30 7.76 -11.77
N SER A 141 0.61 8.10 -10.68
CA SER A 141 -0.63 8.89 -10.70
C SER A 141 -0.40 10.37 -11.05
N LEU A 142 0.77 10.92 -10.72
CA LEU A 142 1.17 12.31 -10.96
C LEU A 142 2.16 12.48 -12.11
N ASP A 143 2.40 11.42 -12.90
CA ASP A 143 3.45 11.39 -13.96
C ASP A 143 4.80 11.95 -13.48
N PHE A 144 5.21 11.56 -12.27
CA PHE A 144 6.43 12.02 -11.62
C PHE A 144 7.33 10.85 -11.22
N PRO A 145 8.10 10.26 -12.15
CA PRO A 145 8.90 9.06 -11.90
C PRO A 145 9.90 9.16 -10.73
N ARG A 146 10.37 10.37 -10.41
CA ARG A 146 11.27 10.64 -9.28
C ARG A 146 10.56 10.66 -7.91
N GLY A 147 9.23 10.54 -7.90
CA GLY A 147 8.42 10.40 -6.69
C GLY A 147 8.36 8.99 -6.12
N ARG A 148 9.06 8.02 -6.73
CA ARG A 148 9.13 6.65 -6.20
C ARG A 148 9.85 6.65 -4.86
N ILE A 149 9.36 5.80 -3.96
CA ILE A 149 9.91 5.64 -2.61
C ILE A 149 10.14 4.16 -2.35
N ALA A 150 11.23 3.83 -1.68
CA ALA A 150 11.41 2.52 -1.08
C ALA A 150 11.61 2.65 0.43
N VAL A 151 11.07 1.70 1.18
CA VAL A 151 11.34 1.54 2.62
C VAL A 151 11.87 0.13 2.85
N ILE A 152 13.06 0.04 3.42
CA ILE A 152 13.77 -1.20 3.72
C ILE A 152 13.79 -1.37 5.23
N TYR A 153 13.22 -2.48 5.69
CA TYR A 153 13.20 -2.92 7.08
C TYR A 153 14.23 -4.05 7.21
N SER A 154 15.34 -3.82 7.90
CA SER A 154 16.48 -4.76 8.00
C SER A 154 16.67 -5.28 9.42
N GLY A 155 17.38 -6.42 9.53
CA GLY A 155 17.66 -7.06 10.82
C GLY A 155 16.43 -7.77 11.40
N LEU A 156 15.54 -8.26 10.53
CA LEU A 156 14.36 -9.01 10.93
C LEU A 156 14.71 -10.48 11.11
N ASP A 157 14.29 -11.05 12.24
CA ASP A 157 14.26 -12.50 12.43
C ASP A 157 13.03 -13.12 11.74
N GLU A 158 12.86 -14.43 11.87
CA GLU A 158 11.73 -15.15 11.27
C GLU A 158 10.37 -14.58 11.68
N TRP A 159 10.23 -14.17 12.95
CA TRP A 159 9.03 -13.53 13.46
C TRP A 159 8.82 -12.15 12.82
N GLY A 160 9.86 -11.33 12.73
CA GLY A 160 9.82 -10.03 12.07
C GLY A 160 9.45 -10.12 10.58
N LEU A 161 9.88 -11.18 9.89
CA LEU A 161 9.61 -11.39 8.46
C LEU A 161 8.20 -11.90 8.17
N ARG A 162 7.61 -12.68 9.08
CA ARG A 162 6.41 -13.50 8.81
C ARG A 162 5.23 -13.25 9.77
N GLY A 163 5.45 -12.57 10.89
CA GLY A 163 4.42 -12.36 11.91
C GLY A 163 3.85 -13.65 12.51
N GLY A 164 4.60 -14.76 12.43
CA GLY A 164 4.17 -16.07 12.93
C GLY A 164 3.29 -16.88 11.98
N VAL A 165 3.28 -16.57 10.68
CA VAL A 165 2.54 -17.33 9.65
C VAL A 165 3.52 -18.13 8.77
N ASP A 166 3.31 -19.44 8.66
CA ASP A 166 4.08 -20.33 7.77
C ASP A 166 3.60 -20.19 6.31
N ASP A 167 4.46 -20.53 5.33
CA ASP A 167 4.18 -20.38 3.88
C ASP A 167 3.03 -21.27 3.33
N ASP A 168 2.39 -22.09 4.17
CA ASP A 168 1.35 -23.06 3.79
C ASP A 168 -0.10 -22.57 4.04
N GLY A 169 -0.32 -21.25 4.12
CA GLY A 169 -1.64 -20.62 4.28
C GLY A 169 -2.51 -20.59 3.03
#